data_AF-A0A528WT82-F1
#
_entry.id   AF-A0A528WT82-F1
#
_cell.length_a   1.000
_cell.length_b   1.000
_cell.length_c   1.000
_cell.angle_alpha   90.00
_cell.angle_beta   90.00
_cell.angle_gamma   90.00
#
_symmetry.space_group_name_H-M   'P 1'
#
loop_
_entity.id
_entity.type
_entity.pdbx_description
1 polymer ?
#
loop_
_entity_poly.entity_id
_entity_poly.type
_entity_poly.pdbx_seq_one_letter_code
_entity_poly.pdbx_strand_id
1 'polypeptide(L)' 'MTRTIVASATREIIIGFDQPFCVIGERINPTGRKKLAAEMVAGNFETVIKDALEQAACGATMLD' A
#
# COMPACT_ATOMS: atom_id res chain seq x y z
N MET A 1 -1.30 -25.10 9.45
CA MET A 1 -2.09 -23.86 9.39
C MET A 1 -1.75 -23.12 8.09
N THR A 2 -2.69 -22.37 7.52
CA THR A 2 -2.55 -21.70 6.21
C THR A 2 -1.61 -20.49 6.29
N ARG A 3 -0.83 -20.27 5.23
CA ARG A 3 -0.02 -19.07 5.01
C ARG A 3 -0.41 -18.47 3.66
N THR A 4 -0.52 -17.15 3.61
CA THR A 4 -0.72 -16.38 2.38
C THR A 4 0.57 -15.65 2.07
N ILE A 5 1.03 -15.72 0.82
CA ILE A 5 2.24 -15.05 0.37
C ILE A 5 1.83 -13.93 -0.59
N VAL A 6 2.32 -12.72 -0.32
CA VAL A 6 2.16 -11.56 -1.20
C VAL A 6 3.56 -11.09 -1.58
N ALA A 7 3.82 -10.94 -2.88
CA ALA A 7 5.15 -10.61 -3.39
C ALA A 7 5.11 -9.46 -4.40
N SER A 8 6.19 -8.70 -4.44
CA SER A 8 6.52 -7.72 -5.47
C SER A 8 7.78 -8.17 -6.22
N ALA A 9 8.26 -7.36 -7.17
CA ALA A 9 9.49 -7.64 -7.89
C ALA A 9 10.74 -7.79 -6.98
N THR A 10 10.72 -7.25 -5.76
CA THR A 10 11.90 -7.18 -4.89
C THR A 10 11.67 -7.63 -3.45
N ARG A 11 10.43 -7.93 -3.05
CA ARG A 11 10.09 -8.29 -1.66
C ARG A 11 8.98 -9.33 -1.61
N GLU A 12 8.99 -10.13 -0.55
CA GLU A 12 7.95 -11.09 -0.20
C GLU A 12 7.49 -10.85 1.24
N ILE A 13 6.18 -10.98 1.48
CA ILE A 13 5.54 -10.88 2.80
C ILE A 13 4.66 -12.11 2.99
N ILE A 14 4.76 -12.72 4.16
CA ILE A 14 4.00 -13.89 4.54
C ILE A 14 3.00 -13.50 5.63
N ILE A 15 1.72 -13.71 5.36
CA ILE A 15 0.62 -13.48 6.29
C ILE A 15 0.15 -14.84 6.81
N GLY A 16 0.19 -15.02 8.13
CA GLY A 16 -0.26 -16.27 8.76
C GLY A 16 0.21 -16.39 10.20
N PHE A 17 0.02 -17.58 10.77
CA PHE A 17 0.45 -17.88 12.14
C PHE A 17 1.98 -17.81 12.27
N ASP A 18 2.43 -17.31 13.42
CA ASP A 18 3.83 -17.12 13.79
C ASP A 18 4.61 -16.19 12.82
N GLN A 19 3.91 -15.35 12.07
CA GLN A 19 4.51 -14.31 11.22
C GLN A 19 4.34 -12.93 11.87
N PRO A 20 5.21 -11.95 11.53
CA PRO A 20 5.01 -10.56 11.92
C PRO A 20 3.64 -10.03 11.49
N PHE A 21 3.09 -9.08 12.23
CA PHE A 21 1.84 -8.42 11.86
C PHE A 21 2.03 -7.64 10.54
N CYS A 22 1.16 -7.88 9.56
CA CYS A 22 1.20 -7.18 8.28
C CYS A 22 0.45 -5.86 8.39
N VAL A 23 1.18 -4.75 8.31
CA VAL A 23 0.59 -3.40 8.27
C VAL A 23 0.25 -3.06 6.82
N ILE A 24 -1.04 -2.85 6.55
CA ILE A 24 -1.56 -2.46 5.24
C ILE A 24 -1.80 -0.96 5.24
N GLY A 25 -1.07 -0.22 4.39
CA GLY A 25 -1.26 1.22 4.23
C GLY A 25 -2.52 1.52 3.42
N GLU A 26 -3.43 2.32 3.97
CA GLU A 26 -4.76 2.65 3.39
C GLU A 26 -4.82 4.03 2.68
N ARG A 27 -3.72 4.80 2.66
CA ARG A 27 -3.79 6.23 2.26
C ARG A 27 -4.02 6.44 0.76
N ILE A 28 -3.70 5.47 -0.08
CA ILE A 28 -3.91 5.54 -1.55
C ILE A 28 -5.39 5.24 -1.84
N ASN A 29 -6.26 6.07 -1.27
CA ASN A 29 -7.70 5.95 -1.40
C ASN A 29 -8.28 7.32 -1.78
N PRO A 30 -8.90 7.47 -2.96
CA PRO A 30 -9.46 8.74 -3.40
C PRO A 30 -10.70 9.16 -2.58
N THR A 31 -11.32 8.27 -1.81
CA THR A 31 -12.51 8.55 -1.00
C THR A 31 -12.22 9.66 0.00
N GLY A 32 -12.98 10.76 -0.06
CA GLY A 32 -12.75 11.95 0.78
C GLY A 32 -11.54 12.81 0.38
N ARG A 33 -10.71 12.37 -0.58
CA ARG A 33 -9.51 13.10 -1.07
C ARG A 33 -9.76 13.66 -2.48
N LYS A 34 -10.54 14.75 -2.55
CA LYS A 34 -10.96 15.39 -3.83
C LYS A 34 -9.80 15.64 -4.81
N LYS A 35 -8.65 16.08 -4.31
CA LYS A 35 -7.45 16.31 -5.14
C LYS A 35 -6.91 15.01 -5.74
N LEU A 36 -6.70 13.98 -4.91
CA LEU A 36 -6.22 12.68 -5.36
C LEU A 36 -7.17 12.05 -6.38
N ALA A 37 -8.49 12.13 -6.12
CA ALA A 37 -9.50 11.63 -7.05
C ALA A 37 -9.39 12.31 -8.43
N ALA A 38 -9.28 13.64 -8.47
CA ALA A 38 -9.14 14.39 -9.72
C ALA A 38 -7.82 14.07 -10.45
N GLU A 39 -6.70 13.94 -9.73
CA GLU A 39 -5.40 13.57 -10.28
C GLU A 39 -5.44 12.19 -10.93
N MET A 40 -6.01 11.19 -10.23
CA MET A 40 -6.13 9.82 -10.77
C MET A 40 -7.03 9.77 -12.02
N VAL A 41 -8.14 10.51 -12.04
CA VAL A 41 -9.00 10.63 -13.23
C VAL A 41 -8.25 11.27 -14.40
N ALA A 42 -7.36 12.23 -14.12
CA ALA A 42 -6.50 12.87 -15.12
C ALA A 42 -5.27 12.04 -15.51
N GLY A 43 -5.08 10.84 -14.94
CA GLY A 43 -3.89 10.02 -15.17
C GLY A 43 -2.61 10.55 -14.53
N ASN A 44 -2.73 11.50 -13.59
CA ASN A 44 -1.61 11.98 -12.78
C ASN A 44 -1.44 11.12 -11.51
N PHE A 45 -0.32 10.41 -11.42
CA PHE A 45 -0.02 9.50 -10.31
C PHE A 45 1.05 10.03 -9.34
N GLU A 46 1.46 11.30 -9.43
CA GLU A 46 2.49 11.86 -8.56
C GLU A 46 2.14 11.74 -7.07
N THR A 47 0.90 12.08 -6.69
CA THR A 47 0.43 11.93 -5.30
C THR A 47 0.36 10.47 -4.87
N VAL A 48 -0.04 9.56 -5.77
CA VAL A 48 -0.08 8.11 -5.48
C VAL A 48 1.33 7.59 -5.17
N ILE A 49 2.32 7.93 -6.01
CA ILE A 49 3.71 7.52 -5.81
C ILE A 49 4.25 8.09 -4.49
N LYS A 50 3.95 9.36 -4.19
CA LYS A 50 4.35 9.99 -2.94
C LYS A 50 3.75 9.27 -1.73
N ASP A 51 2.44 9.05 -1.71
CA ASP A 51 1.77 8.35 -0.61
C ASP A 51 2.27 6.90 -0.45
N ALA A 52 2.61 6.22 -1.54
CA ALA A 52 3.20 4.88 -1.49
C ALA A 52 4.57 4.87 -0.80
N LEU A 53 5.45 5.79 -1.17
CA LEU A 53 6.78 5.92 -0.58
C LEU A 53 6.71 6.32 0.90
N GLU A 54 5.85 7.27 1.24
CA GLU A 54 5.67 7.73 2.63
C GLU A 54 5.13 6.61 3.52
N GLN A 55 4.12 5.87 3.07
CA GLN A 55 3.58 4.74 3.85
C GLN A 55 4.60 3.63 4.06
N ALA A 56 5.35 3.28 3.03
CA ALA A 56 6.43 2.29 3.15
C ALA A 56 7.51 2.76 4.13
N ALA A 57 7.89 4.05 4.09
CA ALA A 57 8.84 4.64 5.03
C ALA A 57 8.31 4.67 6.48
N CYS A 58 6.98 4.80 6.66
CA CYS A 58 6.30 4.73 7.95
C CYS A 58 6.03 3.29 8.43
N GLY A 59 6.52 2.27 7.74
CA GLY A 59 6.46 0.87 8.18
C GLY A 59 5.28 0.06 7.65
N ALA A 60 4.50 0.59 6.69
CA ALA A 60 3.57 -0.24 5.94
C ALA A 60 4.35 -1.31 5.16
N THR A 61 4.03 -2.58 5.39
CA THR A 61 4.66 -3.69 4.67
C THR A 61 3.92 -3.96 3.37
N MET A 62 2.60 -3.76 3.35
CA MET A 62 1.76 -3.87 2.17
C MET A 62 0.99 -2.55 1.96
N LEU A 63 0.57 -2.27 0.73
CA LEU A 63 -0.30 -1.14 0.40
C LEU A 63 -1.59 -1.71 -0.20
N ASP A 64 -2.72 -1.15 0.21
CA ASP A 64 -4.02 -1.34 -0.46
C ASP A 64 -4.09 -0.44 -1.71
#